data_AF-A0A9D6XZ21-F1
#
_entry.id   AF-A0A9D6XZ21-F1
#
_cell.length_a   1.000
_cell.length_b   1.000
_cell.length_c   1.000
_cell.angle_alpha   90.00
_cell.angle_beta   90.00
_cell.angle_gamma   90.00
#
_symmetry.space_group_name_H-M   'P 1'
#
loop_
_entity.id
_entity.type
_entity.pdbx_description
1 polymer ?
#
loop_
_entity_poly.entity_id
_entity_poly.type
_entity_poly.pdbx_seq_one_letter_code
_entity_poly.pdbx_strand_id
1 'polypeptide(L)' 'MLEYLHQDHLSTTSVSTYSSGIVKSTKSYLPYGATRSESGVLGTAKMFTSQRLDNSTDLYFYNARYL' A
#
# COMPACT_ATOMS: atom_id res chain seq x y z
N MET A 1 1.39 -17.29 -7.92
CA MET A 1 1.68 -16.17 -8.83
C MET A 1 2.47 -15.14 -8.04
N LEU A 2 3.61 -14.67 -8.55
CA LEU A 2 4.45 -13.71 -7.85
C LEU A 2 3.99 -12.27 -8.15
N GLU A 3 4.02 -11.41 -7.14
CA GLU A 3 3.64 -10.00 -7.19
C GLU A 3 4.84 -9.15 -6.76
N TYR A 4 5.12 -8.10 -7.52
CA TYR A 4 6.14 -7.12 -7.20
C TYR A 4 5.48 -5.82 -6.76
N LEU A 5 5.95 -5.27 -5.65
CA LEU A 5 5.45 -4.02 -5.08
C LEU A 5 6.41 -2.88 -5.46
N HIS A 6 5.85 -1.80 -5.99
CA HIS A 6 6.59 -0.60 -6.39
C HIS A 6 6.29 0.52 -5.40
N GLN A 7 7.35 1.08 -4.83
CA GLN A 7 7.26 2.06 -3.76
C GLN A 7 7.74 3.44 -4.21
N ASP A 8 7.22 4.48 -3.57
CA ASP A 8 7.71 5.85 -3.74
C ASP A 8 8.86 6.17 -2.77
N HIS A 9 9.29 7.45 -2.77
CA HIS A 9 10.38 7.95 -1.93
C HIS A 9 10.13 7.85 -0.42
N LEU A 10 8.87 7.73 0.02
CA LEU A 10 8.51 7.50 1.42
C LEU A 10 8.33 6.02 1.73
N SER A 11 8.68 5.14 0.79
CA SER A 11 8.42 3.69 0.87
C SER A 11 6.92 3.36 0.90
N THR A 12 6.06 4.21 0.35
CA THR A 12 4.64 3.92 0.20
C THR A 12 4.42 3.03 -1.02
N THR A 13 3.69 1.93 -0.84
CA THR A 13 3.35 1.01 -1.93
C THR A 13 2.25 1.62 -2.82
N SER A 14 2.59 1.98 -4.05
CA SER A 14 1.66 2.69 -4.96
C SER A 14 1.22 1.86 -6.16
N VAL A 15 2.01 0.88 -6.59
CA VAL A 15 1.68 0.00 -7.72
C VAL A 15 2.10 -1.43 -7.39
N SER A 16 1.33 -2.41 -7.85
CA SER A 16 1.77 -3.80 -7.91
C SER A 16 1.70 -4.35 -9.32
N THR A 17 2.63 -5.23 -9.67
CA THR A 17 2.66 -5.92 -10.96
C THR A 17 2.75 -7.43 -10.76
N TYR A 18 2.11 -8.19 -11.64
CA TYR A 18 2.36 -9.63 -11.76
C TYR A 18 3.80 -9.89 -12.21
N SER A 19 4.25 -11.15 -12.05
CA SER A 19 5.55 -11.59 -12.57
C SER A 19 5.73 -11.44 -14.08
N SER A 20 4.63 -11.28 -14.83
CA SER A 20 4.63 -10.97 -16.26
C SER A 20 4.87 -9.49 -16.58
N GLY A 21 4.99 -8.61 -15.58
CA GLY A 21 5.13 -7.17 -15.73
C GLY A 21 3.79 -6.43 -15.92
N ILE A 22 2.67 -7.13 -16.00
CA ILE A 22 1.33 -6.52 -16.10
C ILE A 22 0.95 -5.87 -14.76
N VAL A 23 0.44 -4.63 -14.82
CA VAL A 23 -0.10 -3.93 -13.64
C VAL A 23 -1.27 -4.72 -13.06
N LYS A 24 -1.14 -5.11 -11.79
CA LYS A 24 -2.16 -5.81 -11.02
C LYS A 24 -3.03 -4.83 -10.24
N SER A 25 -2.42 -3.85 -9.58
CA SER A 25 -3.15 -2.85 -8.80
C SER A 25 -2.41 -1.52 -8.72
N THR A 26 -3.16 -0.45 -8.49
CA THR A 26 -2.64 0.88 -8.20
C THR A 26 -3.33 1.45 -6.96
N LYS A 27 -2.61 2.25 -6.18
CA LYS A 27 -3.14 2.95 -5.02
C LYS A 27 -2.43 4.28 -4.87
N SER A 28 -3.19 5.33 -4.61
CA SER A 28 -2.67 6.66 -4.30
C SER A 28 -3.19 7.12 -2.95
N TYR A 29 -2.39 7.93 -2.27
CA TYR A 29 -2.66 8.37 -0.91
C TYR A 29 -2.71 9.90 -0.85
N LEU A 30 -3.54 10.42 0.06
CA LEU A 30 -3.44 11.80 0.52
C LEU A 30 -2.16 11.97 1.35
N PRO A 31 -1.70 13.22 1.58
CA PRO A 31 -0.43 13.47 2.29
C PRO A 31 -0.29 12.77 3.66
N TYR A 32 -1.40 12.44 4.32
CA TYR A 32 -1.44 11.80 5.64
C TYR A 32 -1.94 10.35 5.61
N GLY A 33 -1.83 9.66 4.47
CA GLY A 33 -2.01 8.21 4.40
C GLY A 33 -3.43 7.69 4.14
N ALA A 34 -4.43 8.56 4.15
CA ALA A 34 -5.77 8.21 3.69
C ALA A 34 -5.75 7.84 2.19
N THR A 35 -6.52 6.83 1.79
CA THR A 35 -6.61 6.41 0.38
C THR A 35 -7.28 7.51 -0.44
N ARG A 36 -6.59 8.00 -1.48
CA ARG A 36 -7.13 8.98 -2.43
C ARG A 36 -7.82 8.30 -3.62
N SER A 37 -7.21 7.25 -4.15
CA SER A 37 -7.78 6.41 -5.20
C SER A 37 -7.13 5.04 -5.20
N GLU A 38 -7.85 4.02 -5.66
CA GLU A 38 -7.32 2.67 -5.82
C GLU A 38 -7.97 1.95 -7.00
N SER A 39 -7.23 1.02 -7.60
CA SER A 39 -7.70 0.08 -8.61
C SER A 39 -7.08 -1.29 -8.35
N GLY A 40 -7.90 -2.34 -8.32
CA GLY A 40 -7.47 -3.67 -7.90
C GLY A 40 -7.14 -3.74 -6.40
N VAL A 41 -6.57 -4.87 -5.97
CA VAL A 41 -6.23 -5.14 -4.56
C VAL A 41 -4.73 -5.40 -4.45
N LEU A 42 -4.05 -4.61 -3.62
CA LEU A 42 -2.66 -4.86 -3.23
C LEU A 42 -2.59 -6.19 -2.46
N GLY A 43 -1.64 -7.06 -2.81
CA GLY A 43 -1.43 -8.32 -2.10
C GLY A 43 -0.72 -8.18 -0.75
N THR A 44 -0.75 -7.00 -0.14
CA THR A 44 -0.04 -6.67 1.10
C THR A 44 -0.85 -5.72 1.96
N ALA A 45 -0.72 -5.86 3.28
CA ALA A 45 -1.20 -4.86 4.24
C ALA A 45 -0.17 -3.73 4.46
N LYS A 46 1.08 -3.87 4.00
CA LYS A 46 2.12 -2.84 4.12
C LYS A 46 1.97 -1.81 3.00
N MET A 47 1.40 -0.66 3.34
CA MET A 47 0.93 0.34 2.38
C MET A 47 1.63 1.69 2.61
N PHE A 48 0.94 2.69 3.19
CA PHE A 48 1.49 4.02 3.43
C PHE A 48 2.75 3.96 4.30
N THR A 49 3.86 4.55 3.82
CA THR A 49 5.17 4.54 4.48
C THR A 49 5.64 3.14 4.93
N SER A 50 5.26 2.09 4.19
CA SER A 50 5.52 0.68 4.50
C SER A 50 4.93 0.17 5.82
N GLN A 51 3.98 0.89 6.43
CA GLN A 51 3.33 0.43 7.65
C GLN A 51 2.15 -0.48 7.34
N ARG A 52 1.84 -1.37 8.30
CA ARG A 52 0.69 -2.27 8.20
C ARG A 52 -0.59 -1.47 8.43
N LEU A 53 -1.46 -1.44 7.43
CA LEU A 53 -2.85 -1.01 7.61
C LEU A 53 -3.58 -2.09 8.42
N ASP A 54 -4.21 -1.66 9.51
CA ASP A 54 -5.02 -2.53 10.35
C ASP A 54 -6.50 -2.36 10.01
N ASN A 55 -7.05 -3.28 9.21
CA ASN A 55 -8.42 -3.19 8.68
C ASN A 55 -9.53 -3.18 9.75
N SER A 56 -9.23 -3.53 11.01
CA SER A 56 -10.19 -3.40 12.12
C SER A 56 -10.33 -1.97 12.65
N THR A 57 -9.33 -1.13 12.41
CA THR A 57 -9.29 0.25 12.91
C THR A 57 -9.16 1.29 11.80
N ASP A 58 -8.81 0.86 10.58
CA ASP A 58 -8.41 1.70 9.45
C ASP A 58 -7.22 2.62 9.74
N LEU A 59 -6.42 2.24 10.75
CA LEU A 59 -5.23 2.96 11.16
C LEU A 59 -3.96 2.20 10.76
N TYR A 60 -2.88 2.94 10.54
CA TYR A 60 -1.57 2.36 10.29
C TYR A 60 -0.83 2.08 11.58
N PHE A 61 -0.36 0.85 11.75
CA PHE A 61 0.41 0.44 12.92
C PHE A 61 1.91 0.74 12.74
N TYR A 62 2.41 1.74 13.46
CA TYR A 62 3.82 2.16 13.50
C TYR A 62 4.61 1.52 14.67
N ASN A 63 4.20 0.32 15.11
CA ASN A 63 4.71 -0.41 16.28
C ASN A 63 4.40 0.23 17.64
N ALA A 64 4.76 1.49 17.85
CA ALA A 64 4.54 2.19 19.11
C ALA A 64 3.22 2.95 19.17
N ARG A 65 2.68 3.35 18.01
CA ARG A 65 1.48 4.19 17.87
C ARG A 65 0.72 3.82 16.60
N TYR A 66 -0.52 4.29 16.53
CA TYR A 66 -1.32 4.27 15.32
C TYR A 66 -1.38 5.66 14.69
N LEU A 67 -1.43 5.71 13.36
CA LEU A 67 -1.75 6.90 12.55
C LEU A 67 -3.12 6.72 11.90
#